data_AF-A0AA38L0Q2-F1
#
_entry.id   AF-A0AA38L0Q2-F1
#
_cell.length_a   1.000
_cell.length_b   1.000
_cell.length_c   1.000
_cell.angle_alpha   90.00
_cell.angle_beta   90.00
_cell.angle_gamma   90.00
#
_symmetry.space_group_name_H-M   'P 1'
#
loop_
_entity.id
_entity.type
_entity.pdbx_description
1 polymer ?
#
loop_
_entity_poly.entity_id
_entity_poly.type
_entity_poly.pdbx_seq_one_letter_code
_entity_poly.pdbx_strand_id
1 'polypeptide(L)'
;MPAVTFHADAVLFDMDGTLVDSTAGVVGAWELFKQRYLGINVEDILSSAHGVRTVDNLKKHCGIENPEELTSEAHRFEMAIVTESTAKGRPGIVKLPGVAEAMQEISSGRRYPNPSWAICTSATREYALAALANAGIDVPDAFVAAEDVDFGKPAPDPYLLGARKCGVKPENCVVFEDAPAGIQSGQSAGCKTIGFLTTHSKTQMEAVRPDFLVPNMSCVSLKLSTGGGLDISVEVD
;
A
#
# COMPACT_ATOMS: atom_id res chain seq x y z
N MET A 1 4.45 -15.74 -21.62
CA MET A 1 4.30 -16.59 -20.42
C MET A 1 2.83 -16.94 -20.28
N PRO A 2 2.44 -18.11 -19.75
CA PRO A 2 1.01 -18.39 -19.55
C PRO A 2 0.45 -17.36 -18.55
N ALA A 3 -0.59 -16.63 -18.93
CA ALA A 3 -1.29 -15.74 -18.02
C ALA A 3 -2.42 -16.52 -17.34
N VAL A 4 -2.60 -16.29 -16.03
CA VAL A 4 -3.78 -16.75 -15.30
C VAL A 4 -4.76 -15.60 -15.23
N THR A 5 -5.97 -15.82 -15.74
CA THR A 5 -7.05 -14.81 -15.73
C THR A 5 -8.15 -15.22 -14.77
N PHE A 6 -8.64 -14.28 -13.97
CA PHE A 6 -9.77 -14.46 -13.08
C PHE A 6 -10.56 -13.15 -12.91
N HIS A 7 -11.77 -13.26 -12.38
CA HIS A 7 -12.68 -12.14 -12.15
C HIS A 7 -12.64 -11.69 -10.69
N ALA A 8 -12.73 -10.38 -10.46
CA ALA A 8 -13.01 -9.79 -9.14
C ALA A 8 -14.05 -8.65 -9.27
N ASP A 9 -14.91 -8.51 -8.26
CA ASP A 9 -15.92 -7.46 -8.25
C ASP A 9 -15.34 -6.09 -7.88
N ALA A 10 -14.24 -6.08 -7.11
CA ALA A 10 -13.45 -4.89 -6.81
C ALA A 10 -11.97 -5.20 -6.60
N VAL A 11 -11.14 -4.18 -6.81
CA VAL A 11 -9.70 -4.22 -6.56
C VAL A 11 -9.33 -3.31 -5.40
N LEU A 12 -8.56 -3.82 -4.44
CA LEU A 12 -8.10 -3.08 -3.28
C LEU A 12 -6.57 -2.96 -3.35
N PHE A 13 -6.05 -1.75 -3.50
CA PHE A 13 -4.60 -1.52 -3.53
C PHE A 13 -4.09 -1.07 -2.16
N ASP A 14 -2.95 -1.61 -1.75
CA ASP A 14 -2.04 -0.83 -0.89
C ASP A 14 -1.46 0.38 -1.66
N MET A 15 -0.81 1.31 -0.97
CA MET A 15 -0.22 2.51 -1.57
C MET A 15 1.32 2.46 -1.65
N ASP A 16 2.01 2.49 -0.50
CA ASP A 16 3.48 2.62 -0.42
C ASP A 16 4.16 1.31 -0.78
N GLY A 17 4.95 1.30 -1.85
CA GLY A 17 5.56 0.07 -2.38
C GLY A 17 4.65 -0.71 -3.31
N THR A 18 3.35 -0.39 -3.37
CA THR A 18 2.39 -1.02 -4.30
C THR A 18 2.03 -0.12 -5.49
N LEU A 19 1.55 1.10 -5.23
CA LEU A 19 1.21 2.09 -6.25
C LEU A 19 2.32 3.13 -6.45
N VAL A 20 2.96 3.53 -5.36
CA VAL A 20 4.00 4.56 -5.35
C VAL A 20 5.31 4.00 -4.79
N ASP A 21 6.43 4.42 -5.36
CA ASP A 21 7.74 4.28 -4.74
C ASP A 21 7.98 5.51 -3.86
N SER A 22 7.84 5.33 -2.55
CA SER A 22 8.12 6.35 -1.53
C SER A 22 9.47 6.14 -0.84
N THR A 23 10.29 5.18 -1.30
CA THR A 23 11.53 4.75 -0.64
C THR A 23 12.49 5.91 -0.37
N ALA A 24 12.66 6.79 -1.35
CA ALA A 24 13.53 7.95 -1.22
C ALA A 24 13.10 8.89 -0.08
N GLY A 25 11.80 9.10 0.08
CA GLY A 25 11.24 9.89 1.17
C GLY A 25 11.39 9.19 2.52
N VAL A 26 11.09 7.89 2.59
CA VAL A 26 11.20 7.09 3.83
C VAL A 26 12.63 7.06 4.34
N VAL A 27 13.62 6.84 3.46
CA VAL A 27 15.05 6.93 3.80
C VAL A 27 15.38 8.29 4.38
N GLY A 28 14.90 9.36 3.74
CA GLY A 28 15.12 10.73 4.18
C GLY A 28 14.51 11.04 5.55
N ALA A 29 13.27 10.61 5.78
CA ALA A 29 12.60 10.77 7.06
C ALA A 29 13.37 10.05 8.18
N TRP A 30 13.82 8.82 7.95
CA TRP A 30 14.63 8.09 8.94
C TRP A 30 16.01 8.72 9.17
N GLU A 31 16.68 9.23 8.12
CA GLU A 31 17.93 10.01 8.27
C GLU A 31 17.73 11.26 9.13
N LEU A 32 16.60 11.95 8.97
CA LEU A 32 16.25 13.10 9.79
C LEU A 32 15.99 12.68 11.25
N PHE A 33 15.24 11.59 11.46
CA PHE A 33 14.90 11.10 12.79
C PHE A 33 16.10 10.54 13.56
N LYS A 34 17.11 9.99 12.87
CA LYS A 34 18.42 9.61 13.45
C LYS A 34 19.12 10.74 14.19
N GLN A 35 18.82 12.00 13.86
CA GLN A 35 19.41 13.15 14.55
C GLN A 35 18.80 13.38 15.93
N ARG A 36 17.58 12.88 16.17
CA ARG A 36 16.83 13.05 17.42
C ARG A 36 16.82 11.78 18.27
N TYR A 37 16.71 10.61 17.65
CA TYR A 37 16.60 9.33 18.34
C TYR A 37 17.84 8.47 18.10
N LEU A 38 18.39 7.90 19.18
CA LEU A 38 19.57 7.05 19.15
C LEU A 38 19.20 5.61 18.78
N GLY A 39 20.15 4.86 18.20
CA GLY A 39 19.97 3.43 17.94
C GLY A 39 19.14 3.09 16.69
N ILE A 40 18.70 4.09 15.92
CA ILE A 40 18.03 3.85 14.63
C ILE A 40 19.05 3.29 13.63
N ASN A 41 18.82 2.07 13.13
CA ASN A 41 19.47 1.56 11.93
C ASN A 41 18.48 1.61 10.75
N VAL A 42 18.68 2.58 9.85
CA VAL A 42 17.81 2.79 8.66
C VAL A 42 17.74 1.52 7.81
N GLU A 43 18.85 0.82 7.60
CA GLU A 43 18.88 -0.36 6.73
C GLU A 43 18.06 -1.52 7.32
N ASP A 44 18.19 -1.76 8.63
CA ASP A 44 17.39 -2.78 9.33
C ASP A 44 15.90 -2.42 9.36
N ILE A 45 15.58 -1.14 9.46
CA ILE A 45 14.18 -0.66 9.46
C ILE A 45 13.58 -0.85 8.07
N LEU A 46 14.27 -0.41 7.01
CA LEU A 46 13.79 -0.57 5.63
C LEU A 46 13.64 -2.03 5.20
N SER A 47 14.28 -2.99 5.86
CA SER A 47 14.10 -4.42 5.58
C SER A 47 12.97 -5.08 6.39
N SER A 48 12.42 -4.41 7.41
CA SER A 48 11.51 -5.02 8.38
C SER A 48 10.25 -4.21 8.74
N ALA A 49 10.14 -2.95 8.30
CA ALA A 49 9.14 -1.99 8.80
C ALA A 49 8.08 -1.57 7.76
N HIS A 50 8.15 -2.05 6.52
CA HIS A 50 7.19 -1.66 5.49
C HIS A 50 5.84 -2.36 5.66
N GLY A 51 4.76 -1.65 5.30
CA GLY A 51 3.38 -2.16 5.34
C GLY A 51 2.65 -2.01 6.69
N VAL A 52 3.32 -1.55 7.76
CA VAL A 52 2.70 -1.28 9.06
C VAL A 52 2.61 0.22 9.34
N ARG A 53 1.76 0.62 10.31
CA ARG A 53 1.52 2.04 10.60
C ARG A 53 2.78 2.71 11.16
N THR A 54 2.97 3.98 10.82
CA THR A 54 4.10 4.80 11.29
C THR A 54 4.20 4.83 12.81
N VAL A 55 3.08 4.94 13.52
CA VAL A 55 3.03 4.90 15.00
C VAL A 55 3.62 3.61 15.57
N ASP A 56 3.35 2.47 14.92
CA ASP A 56 3.84 1.17 15.40
C ASP A 56 5.37 1.05 15.19
N ASN A 57 5.87 1.59 14.07
CA ASN A 57 7.30 1.67 13.77
C ASN A 57 8.05 2.61 14.72
N LEU A 58 7.53 3.81 14.97
CA LEU A 58 8.18 4.76 15.87
C LEU A 58 8.20 4.27 17.31
N LYS A 59 7.13 3.61 17.77
CA LYS A 59 7.12 2.97 19.10
C LYS A 59 8.23 1.93 19.21
N LYS A 60 8.39 1.06 18.20
CA LYS A 60 9.38 -0.01 18.18
C LYS A 60 10.83 0.50 18.05
N HIS A 61 11.07 1.47 17.17
CA HIS A 61 12.42 1.87 16.77
C HIS A 61 12.93 3.15 17.44
N CYS A 62 12.03 4.02 17.91
CA CYS A 62 12.39 5.24 18.63
C CYS A 62 12.09 5.14 20.14
N GLY A 63 11.40 4.09 20.60
CA GLY A 63 11.08 3.89 22.02
C GLY A 63 10.08 4.90 22.59
N ILE A 64 9.27 5.51 21.74
CA ILE A 64 8.28 6.52 22.16
C ILE A 64 7.08 5.80 22.78
N GLU A 65 6.89 5.94 24.09
CA GLU A 65 5.78 5.31 24.83
C GLU A 65 4.58 6.23 25.04
N ASN A 66 4.81 7.55 25.10
CA ASN A 66 3.74 8.52 25.31
C ASN A 66 2.85 8.59 24.05
N PRO A 67 1.52 8.36 24.17
CA PRO A 67 0.63 8.35 23.00
C PRO A 67 0.55 9.68 22.24
N GLU A 68 0.54 10.82 22.95
CA GLU A 68 0.46 12.14 22.31
C GLU A 68 1.75 12.47 21.54
N GLU A 69 2.90 12.16 22.15
CA GLU A 69 4.20 12.28 21.47
C GLU A 69 4.29 11.36 20.26
N LEU A 70 3.80 10.12 20.39
CA LEU A 70 3.82 9.15 19.29
C LEU A 70 2.98 9.61 18.10
N THR A 71 1.79 10.15 18.35
CA THR A 71 0.94 10.75 17.31
C THR A 71 1.63 11.95 16.65
N SER A 72 2.19 12.85 17.45
CA SER A 72 2.87 14.04 16.91
C SER A 72 4.11 13.68 16.09
N GLU A 73 4.89 12.69 16.53
CA GLU A 73 6.09 12.25 15.84
C GLU A 73 5.78 11.40 14.61
N ALA A 74 4.69 10.64 14.61
CA ALA A 74 4.21 9.95 13.42
C ALA A 74 3.82 10.94 12.31
N HIS A 75 3.05 11.98 12.66
CA HIS A 75 2.75 13.06 11.72
C HIS A 75 4.03 13.75 11.21
N ARG A 76 4.98 14.08 12.11
CA ARG A 76 6.28 14.67 11.72
C ARG A 76 7.07 13.75 10.79
N PHE A 77 7.03 12.44 11.03
CA PHE A 77 7.73 11.45 10.23
C PHE A 77 7.17 11.38 8.82
N GLU A 78 5.86 11.26 8.69
CA GLU A 78 5.22 11.13 7.39
C GLU A 78 5.30 12.42 6.56
N MET A 79 5.19 13.58 7.20
CA MET A 79 5.47 14.85 6.52
C MET A 79 6.93 14.95 6.08
N ALA A 80 7.87 14.42 6.87
CA ALA A 80 9.27 14.33 6.46
C ALA A 80 9.47 13.40 5.25
N ILE A 81 8.66 12.35 5.06
CA ILE A 81 8.72 11.52 3.84
C ILE A 81 8.50 12.40 2.61
N VAL A 82 7.46 13.25 2.64
CA VAL A 82 7.13 14.14 1.53
C VAL A 82 8.25 15.14 1.29
N THR A 83 8.69 15.86 2.31
CA THR A 83 9.70 16.93 2.15
C THR A 83 11.07 16.38 1.78
N GLU A 84 11.46 15.23 2.33
CA GLU A 84 12.76 14.62 2.09
C GLU A 84 12.82 13.79 0.81
N SER A 85 11.68 13.51 0.17
CA SER A 85 11.61 12.70 -1.06
C SER A 85 12.36 13.31 -2.24
N THR A 86 12.44 14.64 -2.33
CA THR A 86 13.18 15.36 -3.39
C THR A 86 14.43 16.06 -2.86
N ALA A 87 14.63 16.06 -1.55
CA ALA A 87 15.80 16.64 -0.92
C ALA A 87 17.08 15.94 -1.40
N LYS A 88 18.18 16.70 -1.45
CA LYS A 88 19.50 16.19 -1.88
C LYS A 88 19.50 15.55 -3.28
N GLY A 89 18.57 15.94 -4.17
CA GLY A 89 18.48 15.44 -5.54
C GLY A 89 17.87 14.04 -5.66
N ARG A 90 17.13 13.59 -4.64
CA ARG A 90 16.39 12.33 -4.66
C ARG A 90 15.25 12.37 -5.70
N PRO A 91 14.79 11.19 -6.18
CA PRO A 91 13.83 11.10 -7.29
C PRO A 91 12.41 11.57 -6.98
N GLY A 92 12.06 11.83 -5.71
CA GLY A 92 10.70 12.12 -5.30
C GLY A 92 9.89 10.85 -4.99
N ILE A 93 8.59 11.05 -4.75
CA ILE A 93 7.60 9.97 -4.69
C ILE A 93 7.05 9.79 -6.10
N VAL A 94 7.22 8.61 -6.68
CA VAL A 94 6.89 8.34 -8.09
C VAL A 94 5.98 7.14 -8.23
N LYS A 95 5.28 6.99 -9.37
CA LYS A 95 4.51 5.78 -9.66
C LYS A 95 5.45 4.59 -9.88
N LEU A 96 5.06 3.41 -9.39
CA LEU A 96 5.74 2.17 -9.72
C LEU A 96 5.44 1.69 -11.15
N PRO A 97 6.29 0.84 -11.75
CA PRO A 97 6.06 0.33 -13.10
C PRO A 97 4.70 -0.36 -13.27
N GLY A 98 3.99 -0.06 -14.36
CA GLY A 98 2.66 -0.62 -14.68
C GLY A 98 1.48 0.08 -14.00
N VAL A 99 1.72 0.96 -13.02
CA VAL A 99 0.65 1.64 -12.28
C VAL A 99 -0.08 2.65 -13.16
N ALA A 100 0.61 3.36 -14.06
CA ALA A 100 -0.03 4.34 -14.93
C ALA A 100 -1.08 3.68 -15.85
N GLU A 101 -0.72 2.54 -16.44
CA GLU A 101 -1.56 1.73 -17.30
C GLU A 101 -2.75 1.14 -16.53
N ALA A 102 -2.48 0.58 -15.33
CA ALA A 102 -3.53 0.05 -14.47
C ALA A 102 -4.54 1.13 -14.04
N MET A 103 -4.06 2.30 -13.61
CA MET A 103 -4.92 3.41 -13.23
C MET A 103 -5.73 3.93 -14.43
N GLN A 104 -5.13 4.04 -15.61
CA GLN A 104 -5.83 4.46 -16.82
C GLN A 104 -7.01 3.53 -17.13
N GLU A 105 -6.81 2.21 -17.07
CA GLU A 105 -7.88 1.25 -17.32
C GLU A 105 -9.04 1.40 -16.32
N ILE A 106 -8.72 1.39 -15.02
CA ILE A 106 -9.76 1.36 -13.97
C ILE A 106 -10.39 2.74 -13.71
N SER A 107 -9.78 3.80 -14.23
CA SER A 107 -10.30 5.18 -14.12
C SER A 107 -11.68 5.32 -14.76
N SER A 108 -12.10 4.48 -15.69
CA SER A 108 -13.45 4.53 -16.27
C SER A 108 -14.46 3.60 -15.57
N GLY A 109 -14.02 2.87 -14.53
CA GLY A 109 -14.85 1.94 -13.77
C GLY A 109 -15.93 2.60 -12.93
N ARG A 110 -16.72 1.78 -12.22
CA ARG A 110 -17.78 2.28 -11.34
C ARG A 110 -17.22 3.30 -10.35
N ARG A 111 -18.01 4.31 -10.08
CA ARG A 111 -17.78 5.36 -9.09
C ARG A 111 -18.76 5.21 -7.93
N TYR A 112 -18.76 6.16 -7.00
CA TYR A 112 -19.73 6.25 -5.92
C TYR A 112 -21.17 5.95 -6.40
N PRO A 113 -21.97 5.16 -5.67
CA PRO A 113 -21.72 4.66 -4.31
C PRO A 113 -20.92 3.35 -4.20
N ASN A 114 -20.63 2.65 -5.32
CA ASN A 114 -19.99 1.33 -5.31
C ASN A 114 -18.79 1.30 -6.28
N PRO A 115 -17.70 2.02 -5.95
CA PRO A 115 -16.54 2.14 -6.82
C PRO A 115 -15.89 0.78 -7.09
N SER A 116 -15.35 0.61 -8.29
CA SER A 116 -14.69 -0.64 -8.72
C SER A 116 -13.34 -0.90 -8.05
N TRP A 117 -12.79 0.09 -7.34
CA TRP A 117 -11.51 -0.05 -6.67
C TRP A 117 -11.39 0.89 -5.46
N ALA A 118 -10.45 0.57 -4.58
CA ALA A 118 -10.12 1.35 -3.40
C ALA A 118 -8.61 1.38 -3.13
N ILE A 119 -8.17 2.40 -2.39
CA ILE A 119 -6.86 2.40 -1.71
C ILE A 119 -7.08 2.09 -0.23
N CYS A 120 -6.28 1.17 0.32
CA CYS A 120 -6.26 0.77 1.73
C CYS A 120 -4.83 0.82 2.25
N THR A 121 -4.45 1.90 2.94
CA THR A 121 -3.08 2.17 3.37
C THR A 121 -2.93 2.22 4.88
N SER A 122 -1.73 1.89 5.37
CA SER A 122 -1.30 2.09 6.76
C SER A 122 -0.81 3.53 7.05
N ALA A 123 -0.76 4.39 6.03
CA ALA A 123 -0.43 5.81 6.12
C ALA A 123 -1.57 6.64 6.69
N THR A 124 -1.25 7.77 7.34
CA THR A 124 -2.27 8.81 7.60
C THR A 124 -2.85 9.33 6.30
N ARG A 125 -4.09 9.82 6.38
CA ARG A 125 -4.77 10.41 5.23
C ARG A 125 -3.99 11.59 4.63
N GLU A 126 -3.43 12.45 5.47
CA GLU A 126 -2.69 13.63 5.04
C GLU A 126 -1.47 13.25 4.20
N TYR A 127 -0.64 12.35 4.71
CA TYR A 127 0.52 11.85 3.98
C TYR A 127 0.12 11.15 2.68
N ALA A 128 -0.87 10.26 2.74
CA ALA A 128 -1.28 9.49 1.58
C ALA A 128 -1.78 10.37 0.44
N LEU A 129 -2.56 11.41 0.74
CA LEU A 129 -3.01 12.38 -0.26
C LEU A 129 -1.83 13.16 -0.89
N ALA A 130 -0.83 13.56 -0.08
CA ALA A 130 0.37 14.22 -0.58
C ALA A 130 1.23 13.30 -1.46
N ALA A 131 1.39 12.03 -1.07
CA ALA A 131 2.12 11.02 -1.81
C ALA A 131 1.48 10.74 -3.18
N LEU A 132 0.15 10.57 -3.22
CA LEU A 132 -0.61 10.39 -4.46
C LEU A 132 -0.52 11.61 -5.37
N ALA A 133 -0.61 12.82 -4.82
CA ALA A 133 -0.45 14.05 -5.59
C ALA A 133 0.94 14.17 -6.23
N ASN A 134 2.00 13.87 -5.49
CA ASN A 134 3.38 13.86 -6.02
C ASN A 134 3.56 12.80 -7.12
N ALA A 135 2.98 11.61 -6.94
CA ALA A 135 3.01 10.56 -7.94
C ALA A 135 2.07 10.84 -9.14
N GLY A 136 1.15 11.81 -9.03
CA GLY A 136 0.11 12.09 -10.02
C GLY A 136 -0.90 10.96 -10.18
N ILE A 137 -1.32 10.34 -9.08
CA ILE A 137 -2.40 9.34 -9.02
C ILE A 137 -3.66 10.00 -8.46
N ASP A 138 -4.79 9.81 -9.13
CA ASP A 138 -6.08 10.32 -8.66
C ASP A 138 -6.54 9.59 -7.39
N VAL A 139 -7.17 10.34 -6.49
CA VAL A 139 -7.73 9.78 -5.25
C VAL A 139 -9.04 9.04 -5.57
N PRO A 140 -9.18 7.75 -5.24
CA PRO A 140 -10.42 7.02 -5.47
C PRO A 140 -11.54 7.47 -4.53
N ASP A 141 -12.79 7.24 -4.95
CA ASP A 141 -13.98 7.45 -4.10
C ASP A 141 -13.96 6.58 -2.83
N ALA A 142 -13.41 5.36 -2.93
CA ALA A 142 -13.18 4.47 -1.80
C ALA A 142 -11.73 4.58 -1.33
N PHE A 143 -11.54 5.20 -0.17
CA PHE A 143 -10.23 5.41 0.43
C PHE A 143 -10.25 5.07 1.92
N VAL A 144 -9.31 4.23 2.35
CA VAL A 144 -9.10 3.82 3.74
C VAL A 144 -7.68 4.19 4.16
N ALA A 145 -7.57 5.08 5.14
CA ALA A 145 -6.33 5.51 5.79
C ALA A 145 -6.18 4.87 7.17
N ALA A 146 -5.02 5.09 7.82
CA ALA A 146 -4.71 4.56 9.14
C ALA A 146 -5.75 4.91 10.21
N GLU A 147 -6.33 6.10 10.16
CA GLU A 147 -7.27 6.62 11.15
C GLU A 147 -8.70 6.08 10.96
N ASP A 148 -8.99 5.45 9.82
CA ASP A 148 -10.32 4.92 9.51
C ASP A 148 -10.57 3.53 10.14
N VAL A 149 -9.56 2.94 10.79
CA VAL A 149 -9.60 1.59 11.36
C VAL A 149 -9.01 1.55 12.77
N ASP A 150 -9.58 0.70 13.61
CA ASP A 150 -9.06 0.48 14.97
C ASP A 150 -7.73 -0.30 14.91
N PHE A 151 -7.67 -1.34 14.07
CA PHE A 151 -6.52 -2.22 13.91
C PHE A 151 -5.95 -2.14 12.49
N GLY A 152 -4.70 -1.69 12.36
CA GLY A 152 -3.97 -1.69 11.10
C GLY A 152 -3.49 -3.08 10.68
N LYS A 153 -2.87 -3.17 9.50
CA LYS A 153 -2.24 -4.40 8.98
C LYS A 153 -1.25 -4.95 10.04
N PRO A 154 -1.26 -6.26 10.36
CA PRO A 154 -1.87 -7.36 9.61
C PRO A 154 -3.33 -7.68 9.96
N ALA A 155 -3.99 -6.88 10.80
CA ALA A 155 -5.43 -7.07 11.04
C ALA A 155 -6.24 -6.84 9.74
N PRO A 156 -7.37 -7.52 9.53
CA PRO A 156 -8.12 -7.48 8.28
C PRO A 156 -8.92 -6.18 8.06
N ASP A 157 -9.04 -5.35 9.09
CA ASP A 157 -9.92 -4.17 9.14
C ASP A 157 -9.78 -3.23 7.93
N PRO A 158 -8.57 -2.89 7.42
CA PRO A 158 -8.43 -2.02 6.26
C PRO A 158 -9.11 -2.57 5.01
N TYR A 159 -8.89 -3.85 4.69
CA TYR A 159 -9.47 -4.47 3.50
C TYR A 159 -10.95 -4.82 3.67
N LEU A 160 -11.38 -5.16 4.88
CA LEU A 160 -12.81 -5.29 5.19
C LEU A 160 -13.54 -3.96 4.97
N LEU A 161 -12.95 -2.84 5.41
CA LEU A 161 -13.51 -1.52 5.18
C LEU A 161 -13.46 -1.12 3.70
N GLY A 162 -12.37 -1.43 2.99
CA GLY A 162 -12.24 -1.21 1.55
C GLY A 162 -13.33 -1.93 0.76
N ALA A 163 -13.50 -3.24 1.00
CA ALA A 163 -14.55 -4.04 0.38
C ALA A 163 -15.96 -3.47 0.68
N ARG A 164 -16.23 -3.07 1.93
CA ARG A 164 -17.49 -2.41 2.31
C ARG A 164 -17.71 -1.11 1.54
N LYS A 165 -16.70 -0.25 1.40
CA LYS A 165 -16.78 1.01 0.64
C LYS A 165 -17.02 0.76 -0.86
N CYS A 166 -16.55 -0.35 -1.40
CA CYS A 166 -16.84 -0.79 -2.77
C CYS A 166 -18.21 -1.46 -2.92
N GLY A 167 -18.93 -1.74 -1.83
CA GLY A 167 -20.24 -2.40 -1.85
C GLY A 167 -20.18 -3.89 -2.20
N VAL A 168 -19.04 -4.54 -1.96
CA VAL A 168 -18.80 -5.95 -2.34
C VAL A 168 -18.37 -6.78 -1.12
N LYS A 169 -18.47 -8.11 -1.25
CA LYS A 169 -17.93 -9.02 -0.23
C LYS A 169 -16.41 -9.16 -0.39
N PRO A 170 -15.65 -9.31 0.71
CA PRO A 170 -14.19 -9.51 0.64
C PRO A 170 -13.77 -10.70 -0.23
N GLU A 171 -14.52 -11.81 -0.20
CA GLU A 171 -14.28 -13.01 -1.02
C GLU A 171 -14.33 -12.77 -2.55
N ASN A 172 -14.93 -11.65 -2.97
CA ASN A 172 -14.99 -11.22 -4.37
C ASN A 172 -13.99 -10.09 -4.68
N CYS A 173 -13.11 -9.74 -3.74
CA CYS A 173 -12.07 -8.74 -3.92
C CYS A 173 -10.72 -9.39 -4.22
N VAL A 174 -9.87 -8.64 -4.93
CA VAL A 174 -8.43 -8.88 -4.97
C VAL A 174 -7.68 -7.76 -4.27
N VAL A 175 -6.66 -8.12 -3.48
CA VAL A 175 -5.73 -7.20 -2.81
C VAL A 175 -4.39 -7.22 -3.53
N PHE A 176 -3.84 -6.05 -3.82
CA PHE A 176 -2.46 -5.86 -4.29
C PHE A 176 -1.61 -5.29 -3.17
N GLU A 177 -0.47 -5.92 -2.90
CA GLU A 177 0.36 -5.64 -1.73
C GLU A 177 1.83 -6.00 -1.94
N ASP A 178 2.75 -5.30 -1.28
CA ASP A 178 4.19 -5.52 -1.32
C ASP A 178 4.79 -5.93 0.03
N ALA A 179 3.96 -6.02 1.08
CA ALA A 179 4.39 -6.35 2.43
C ALA A 179 3.74 -7.63 2.99
N PRO A 180 4.49 -8.45 3.77
CA PRO A 180 3.93 -9.63 4.43
C PRO A 180 2.72 -9.33 5.31
N ALA A 181 2.77 -8.23 6.08
CA ALA A 181 1.66 -7.81 6.94
C ALA A 181 0.39 -7.50 6.14
N GLY A 182 0.55 -6.88 4.97
CA GLY A 182 -0.57 -6.55 4.10
C GLY A 182 -1.17 -7.76 3.40
N ILE A 183 -0.34 -8.68 2.90
CA ILE A 183 -0.81 -9.97 2.38
C ILE A 183 -1.60 -10.73 3.44
N GLN A 184 -1.09 -10.82 4.68
CA GLN A 184 -1.79 -11.45 5.79
C GLN A 184 -3.11 -10.75 6.13
N SER A 185 -3.16 -9.43 6.07
CA SER A 185 -4.38 -8.64 6.26
C SER A 185 -5.43 -8.96 5.18
N GLY A 186 -5.04 -8.99 3.90
CA GLY A 186 -5.92 -9.34 2.79
C GLY A 186 -6.46 -10.76 2.90
N GLN A 187 -5.60 -11.73 3.21
CA GLN A 187 -5.99 -13.13 3.44
C GLN A 187 -6.96 -13.26 4.63
N SER A 188 -6.67 -12.57 5.74
CA SER A 188 -7.52 -12.60 6.94
C SER A 188 -8.88 -11.94 6.70
N ALA A 189 -8.96 -10.99 5.77
CA ALA A 189 -10.23 -10.41 5.32
C ALA A 189 -11.02 -11.36 4.41
N GLY A 190 -10.40 -12.41 3.87
CA GLY A 190 -10.98 -13.35 2.92
C GLY A 190 -10.78 -12.98 1.45
N CYS A 191 -9.92 -11.99 1.16
CA CYS A 191 -9.63 -11.56 -0.20
C CYS A 191 -8.63 -12.50 -0.89
N LYS A 192 -8.68 -12.56 -2.23
CA LYS A 192 -7.55 -13.04 -3.04
C LYS A 192 -6.40 -12.03 -2.97
N THR A 193 -5.15 -12.49 -3.01
CA THR A 193 -3.97 -11.64 -2.82
C THR A 193 -2.94 -11.77 -3.94
N ILE A 194 -2.45 -10.64 -4.44
CA ILE A 194 -1.32 -10.54 -5.37
C ILE A 194 -0.20 -9.80 -4.66
N GLY A 195 0.91 -10.50 -4.43
CA GLY A 195 2.13 -9.95 -3.84
C GLY A 195 3.06 -9.35 -4.89
N PHE A 196 3.65 -8.20 -4.57
CA PHE A 196 4.70 -7.54 -5.34
C PHE A 196 6.07 -7.69 -4.68
N LEU A 197 7.13 -7.71 -5.50
CA LEU A 197 8.53 -7.81 -5.06
C LEU A 197 9.25 -6.46 -5.13
N THR A 198 8.52 -5.39 -4.82
CA THR A 198 8.99 -4.00 -4.86
C THR A 198 9.72 -3.58 -3.60
N THR A 199 9.37 -4.16 -2.45
CA THR A 199 9.90 -3.76 -1.14
C THR A 199 10.55 -4.93 -0.39
N HIS A 200 9.83 -6.03 -0.21
CA HIS A 200 10.32 -7.19 0.54
C HIS A 200 10.96 -8.24 -0.36
N SER A 201 11.86 -9.04 0.23
CA SER A 201 12.49 -10.14 -0.49
C SER A 201 11.48 -11.22 -0.88
N LYS A 202 11.78 -11.94 -1.97
CA LYS A 202 10.97 -13.07 -2.42
C LYS A 202 10.73 -14.11 -1.31
N THR A 203 11.75 -14.44 -0.53
CA THR A 203 11.63 -15.35 0.61
C THR A 203 10.62 -14.88 1.66
N GLN A 204 10.61 -13.59 1.99
CA GLN A 204 9.65 -13.03 2.96
C GLN A 204 8.21 -13.08 2.41
N MET A 205 8.03 -12.77 1.13
CA MET A 205 6.70 -12.80 0.48
C MET A 205 6.20 -14.23 0.28
N GLU A 206 7.06 -15.18 -0.09
CA GLU A 206 6.71 -16.60 -0.20
C GLU A 206 6.28 -17.20 1.14
N ALA A 207 6.85 -16.74 2.26
CA ALA A 207 6.50 -17.22 3.60
C ALA A 207 5.03 -16.94 3.97
N VAL A 208 4.43 -15.87 3.43
CA VAL A 208 3.01 -15.53 3.64
C VAL A 208 2.09 -16.05 2.54
N ARG A 209 2.65 -16.72 1.52
CA ARG A 209 1.90 -17.48 0.50
C ARG A 209 0.76 -16.69 -0.17
N PRO A 210 1.04 -15.55 -0.84
CA PRO A 210 0.02 -14.88 -1.65
C PRO A 210 -0.49 -15.80 -2.77
N ASP A 211 -1.69 -15.56 -3.29
CA ASP A 211 -2.22 -16.37 -4.41
C ASP A 211 -1.35 -16.25 -5.66
N PHE A 212 -0.80 -15.06 -5.89
CA PHE A 212 0.19 -14.78 -6.94
C PHE A 212 1.32 -13.93 -6.38
N LEU A 213 2.54 -14.13 -6.88
CA LEU A 213 3.71 -13.33 -6.54
C LEU A 213 4.41 -12.91 -7.83
N VAL A 214 4.47 -11.61 -8.08
CA VAL A 214 5.03 -11.04 -9.32
C VAL A 214 5.96 -9.86 -8.99
N PRO A 215 6.85 -9.45 -9.91
CA PRO A 215 7.74 -8.32 -9.68
C PRO A 215 7.03 -7.02 -9.26
N ASN A 216 6.00 -6.59 -10.00
CA ASN A 216 5.22 -5.37 -9.77
C ASN A 216 3.98 -5.36 -10.70
N MET A 217 3.27 -4.24 -10.75
CA MET A 217 2.05 -4.06 -11.55
C MET A 217 2.23 -4.31 -13.05
N SER A 218 3.45 -4.17 -13.61
CA SER A 218 3.68 -4.41 -15.05
C SER A 218 3.42 -5.86 -15.49
N CYS A 219 3.37 -6.81 -14.55
CA CYS A 219 3.02 -8.21 -14.80
C CYS A 219 1.51 -8.48 -14.67
N VAL A 220 0.70 -7.45 -14.49
CA VAL A 220 -0.75 -7.56 -14.27
C VAL A 220 -1.50 -6.66 -15.24
N SER A 221 -2.48 -7.22 -15.93
CA SER A 221 -3.46 -6.46 -16.71
C SER A 221 -4.80 -6.48 -15.98
N LEU A 222 -5.35 -5.29 -15.79
CA LEU A 222 -6.74 -5.09 -15.40
C LEU A 222 -7.53 -4.79 -16.67
N LYS A 223 -8.78 -5.26 -16.73
CA LYS A 223 -9.76 -4.86 -17.74
C LYS A 223 -11.13 -4.77 -17.11
N LEU A 224 -11.90 -3.76 -17.44
CA LEU A 224 -13.29 -3.68 -16.99
C LEU A 224 -14.12 -4.79 -17.66
N SER A 225 -14.81 -5.59 -16.84
CA SER A 225 -15.65 -6.68 -17.36
C SER A 225 -17.03 -6.14 -17.80
N THR A 226 -17.59 -6.72 -18.85
CA THR A 226 -18.91 -6.33 -19.39
C THR A 226 -20.06 -6.59 -18.42
N GLY A 227 -19.89 -7.51 -17.47
CA GLY A 227 -20.83 -7.80 -16.38
C GLY A 227 -20.65 -6.92 -15.13
N GLY A 228 -19.71 -5.97 -15.16
CA GLY A 228 -19.24 -5.22 -13.99
C GLY A 228 -18.15 -5.97 -13.23
N GLY A 229 -17.31 -5.25 -12.48
CA GLY A 229 -16.08 -5.80 -11.91
C GLY A 229 -14.90 -5.72 -12.89
N LEU A 230 -13.85 -6.50 -12.65
CA LEU A 230 -12.63 -6.51 -13.44
C LEU A 230 -12.16 -7.94 -13.75
N ASP A 231 -11.78 -8.15 -15.01
CA ASP A 231 -10.97 -9.28 -15.42
C ASP A 231 -9.50 -8.96 -15.17
N ILE A 232 -8.85 -9.75 -14.33
CA ILE A 232 -7.46 -9.59 -13.91
C ILE A 232 -6.65 -10.71 -14.52
N SER A 233 -5.59 -10.36 -15.26
CA SER A 233 -4.67 -11.33 -15.84
C SER A 233 -3.28 -11.12 -15.24
N VAL A 234 -2.72 -12.18 -14.68
CA VAL A 234 -1.40 -12.18 -14.03
C VAL A 234 -0.45 -13.03 -14.86
N GLU A 235 0.66 -12.42 -15.29
CA GLU A 235 1.75 -13.14 -15.93
C GLU A 235 2.55 -13.88 -14.86
N VAL A 236 2.55 -15.21 -14.92
CA VAL A 236 3.30 -16.07 -14.00
C VAL A 236 4.54 -16.62 -14.70
N ASP A 237 5.68 -16.53 -14.03
CA ASP A 237 6.95 -17.15 -14.42
C ASP A 237 6.92 -18.68 -14.24
#